data_AF-A0AAJ5TIH8-F1
#
_entry.id   AF-A0AAJ5TIH8-F1
#
_cell.length_a   1.000
_cell.length_b   1.000
_cell.length_c   1.000
_cell.angle_alpha   90.00
_cell.angle_beta   90.00
_cell.angle_gamma   90.00
#
_symmetry.space_group_name_H-M   'P 1'
#
loop_
_entity.id
_entity.type
_entity.pdbx_description
1 polymer ?
#
loop_
_entity_poly.entity_id
_entity_poly.type
_entity_poly.pdbx_seq_one_letter_code
_entity_poly.pdbx_strand_id
1 'polypeptide(L)'
;MARKDFLFYTEGLDVDQVIATVESLELKDEVLYFRKLGIFWGKFSEESYSKTAYHKYLLKVPFYRHITIRNAKTFDKIGQMLKNNKGDT
;
A
#
# COMPACT_ATOMS: atom_id res chain seq x y z
N MET A 1 -5.64 9.25 -11.67
CA MET A 1 -5.71 8.13 -10.71
C MET A 1 -6.86 8.36 -9.77
N ALA A 2 -7.83 7.46 -9.78
CA ALA A 2 -9.02 7.53 -8.95
C ALA A 2 -8.73 7.26 -7.46
N ARG A 3 -7.85 6.29 -7.15
CA ARG A 3 -7.45 6.00 -5.76
C ARG A 3 -5.95 5.76 -5.64
N LYS A 4 -5.39 6.20 -4.52
CA LYS A 4 -3.99 5.98 -4.14
C LYS A 4 -3.96 5.53 -2.69
N ASP A 5 -3.48 4.33 -2.49
CA ASP A 5 -3.34 3.71 -1.18
C ASP A 5 -1.86 3.41 -0.93
N PHE A 6 -1.47 3.44 0.34
CA PHE A 6 -0.15 3.07 0.82
C PHE A 6 -0.30 1.92 1.81
N LEU A 7 0.38 0.82 1.52
CA LEU A 7 0.40 -0.39 2.34
C LEU A 7 1.68 -0.34 3.16
N PHE A 8 1.58 0.02 4.44
CA PHE A 8 2.71 0.01 5.37
C PHE A 8 3.04 -1.41 5.79
N TYR A 9 4.32 -1.75 5.79
CA TYR A 9 4.83 -2.97 6.39
C TYR A 9 4.80 -2.85 7.91
N THR A 10 4.39 -3.91 8.60
CA THR A 10 4.54 -3.99 10.07
C THR A 10 5.89 -4.59 10.43
N GLU A 11 6.35 -4.32 11.64
CA GLU A 11 7.55 -4.95 12.19
C GLU A 11 7.37 -6.48 12.26
N GLY A 12 8.39 -7.23 11.81
CA GLY A 12 8.35 -8.69 11.73
C GLY A 12 7.72 -9.26 10.45
N LEU A 13 7.31 -8.42 9.50
CA LEU A 13 6.83 -8.87 8.19
C LEU A 13 7.99 -9.17 7.24
N ASP A 14 7.93 -10.32 6.56
CA ASP A 14 8.89 -10.67 5.51
C ASP A 14 8.58 -9.89 4.23
N VAL A 15 9.31 -8.80 4.03
CA VAL A 15 9.09 -7.87 2.91
C VAL A 15 9.31 -8.55 1.56
N ASP A 16 10.31 -9.42 1.45
CA ASP A 16 10.59 -10.17 0.24
C ASP A 16 9.44 -11.09 -0.16
N GLN A 17 8.85 -11.82 0.79
CA GLN A 17 7.66 -12.65 0.54
C GLN A 17 6.47 -11.80 0.09
N VAL A 18 6.28 -10.61 0.67
CA VAL A 18 5.22 -9.68 0.28
C VAL A 18 5.43 -9.20 -1.14
N ILE A 19 6.65 -8.76 -1.47
CA ILE A 19 7.00 -8.30 -2.82
C ILE A 19 6.77 -9.43 -3.83
N ALA A 20 7.31 -10.62 -3.59
CA ALA A 20 7.15 -11.77 -4.49
C ALA A 20 5.67 -12.13 -4.71
N THR A 21 4.86 -12.10 -3.65
CA THR A 21 3.42 -12.36 -3.76
C THR A 21 2.72 -11.28 -4.58
N VAL A 22 3.07 -10.02 -4.36
CA VAL A 22 2.47 -8.87 -5.04
C VAL A 22 2.92 -8.77 -6.51
N GLU A 23 4.18 -9.09 -6.80
CA GLU A 23 4.72 -9.18 -8.17
C GLU A 23 4.10 -10.34 -8.96
N SER A 24 3.72 -11.42 -8.28
CA SER A 24 2.99 -12.54 -8.90
C SER A 24 1.54 -12.16 -9.26
N LEU A 25 1.03 -10.99 -8.88
CA LEU A 25 -0.33 -10.56 -9.22
C LEU A 25 -0.36 -9.95 -10.63
N GLU A 26 -1.34 -10.37 -11.43
CA GLU A 26 -1.63 -9.71 -12.70
C GLU A 26 -2.22 -8.30 -12.47
N LEU A 27 -1.37 -7.29 -12.64
CA LEU A 27 -1.77 -5.89 -12.64
C LEU A 27 -2.51 -5.57 -13.94
N LYS A 28 -3.69 -4.93 -13.80
CA LYS A 28 -4.44 -4.38 -14.94
C LYS A 28 -4.28 -2.86 -14.94
N ASP A 29 -5.35 -2.14 -14.66
CA ASP A 29 -5.36 -0.67 -14.48
C ASP A 29 -4.84 -0.23 -13.10
N GLU A 30 -3.80 -0.90 -12.61
CA GLU A 30 -3.16 -0.61 -11.33
C GLU A 30 -1.66 -0.44 -11.51
N VAL A 31 -1.09 0.43 -10.70
CA VAL A 31 0.36 0.60 -10.60
C VAL A 31 0.81 0.38 -9.17
N LEU A 32 1.94 -0.31 -9.04
CA LEU A 32 2.61 -0.56 -7.78
C LEU A 32 3.95 0.15 -7.76
N TYR A 33 4.34 0.67 -6.61
CA TYR A 33 5.70 1.13 -6.35
C TYR A 33 6.16 0.64 -4.98
N PHE A 34 7.18 -0.22 -4.99
CA PHE A 34 7.79 -0.72 -3.77
C PHE A 34 8.70 0.35 -3.15
N ARG A 35 8.55 0.57 -1.84
CA ARG A 35 9.37 1.48 -1.02
C ARG A 35 9.82 0.74 0.24
N LYS A 36 10.80 1.33 0.93
CA LYS A 36 11.33 0.78 2.19
C LYS A 36 10.27 0.64 3.30
N LEU A 37 9.31 1.57 3.36
CA LEU A 37 8.28 1.61 4.41
C LEU A 37 6.99 0.89 4.02
N GLY A 38 6.87 0.43 2.77
CA GLY A 38 5.61 -0.09 2.26
C GLY A 38 5.48 -0.05 0.74
N ILE A 39 4.28 -0.32 0.25
CA ILE A 39 3.94 -0.36 -1.18
C ILE A 39 2.95 0.76 -1.49
N PHE A 40 3.29 1.61 -2.47
CA PHE A 40 2.32 2.51 -3.07
C PHE A 40 1.50 1.73 -4.09
N TRP A 41 0.18 1.77 -3.95
CA TRP A 41 -0.76 1.14 -4.85
C TRP A 41 -1.70 2.20 -5.43
N GLY A 42 -1.51 2.53 -6.70
CA GLY A 42 -2.36 3.45 -7.44
C GLY A 42 -3.34 2.70 -8.33
N LYS A 43 -4.62 3.08 -8.29
CA LYS A 43 -5.64 2.62 -9.24
C LYS A 43 -6.00 3.75 -10.19
N PHE A 44 -6.04 3.45 -11.49
CA PHE A 44 -6.39 4.47 -12.48
C PHE A 44 -7.89 4.77 -12.52
N SER A 45 -8.75 3.74 -12.44
CA SER A 45 -10.20 3.87 -12.51
C SER A 45 -10.94 3.22 -11.34
N GLU A 46 -12.04 3.84 -10.88
CA GLU A 46 -12.92 3.31 -9.83
C GLU A 46 -13.84 2.19 -10.34
N GLU A 47 -14.22 2.22 -11.63
CA GLU A 47 -15.06 1.18 -12.25
C GLU A 47 -14.34 -0.19 -12.34
N SER A 48 -13.02 -0.18 -12.49
CA SER A 48 -12.21 -1.39 -12.50
C SER A 48 -11.90 -1.94 -11.11
N TYR A 49 -12.19 -1.21 -10.03
CA TYR A 49 -11.80 -1.52 -8.64
C TYR A 49 -12.17 -2.96 -8.22
N SER A 50 -13.40 -3.39 -8.50
CA SER A 50 -13.86 -4.75 -8.13
C SER A 50 -13.17 -5.85 -8.95
N LYS A 51 -12.57 -5.52 -10.09
CA LYS A 51 -11.84 -6.45 -10.96
C LYS A 51 -10.35 -6.46 -10.68
N THR A 52 -9.84 -5.55 -9.86
CA THR A 52 -8.41 -5.40 -9.70
C THR A 52 -7.78 -6.40 -8.75
N ALA A 53 -6.45 -6.55 -8.86
CA ALA A 53 -5.69 -7.45 -8.02
C ALA A 53 -5.80 -7.06 -6.55
N TYR A 54 -5.88 -5.75 -6.28
CA TYR A 54 -6.11 -5.22 -4.94
C TYR A 54 -7.39 -5.75 -4.29
N HIS A 55 -8.52 -5.84 -5.00
CA HIS A 55 -9.76 -6.31 -4.35
C HIS A 55 -9.82 -7.84 -4.26
N LYS A 56 -9.27 -8.55 -5.25
CA LYS A 56 -9.37 -10.01 -5.35
C LYS A 56 -8.36 -10.77 -4.49
N TYR A 57 -7.13 -10.28 -4.40
CA TYR A 57 -6.02 -11.05 -3.81
C TYR A 57 -5.63 -10.55 -2.43
N LEU A 58 -5.87 -9.28 -2.13
CA LEU A 58 -5.43 -8.67 -0.87
C LEU A 58 -6.11 -9.27 0.37
N LEU A 59 -7.31 -9.83 0.25
CA LEU A 59 -7.94 -10.59 1.34
C LEU A 59 -7.40 -12.03 1.47
N LYS A 60 -6.76 -12.55 0.42
CA LYS A 60 -6.24 -13.92 0.35
C LYS A 60 -4.77 -14.02 0.72
N VAL A 61 -4.05 -12.90 0.79
CA VAL A 61 -2.63 -12.92 1.16
C VAL A 61 -2.45 -13.16 2.66
N PRO A 62 -1.50 -14.03 3.06
CA PRO A 62 -1.29 -14.39 4.46
C PRO A 62 -0.84 -13.20 5.33
N PHE A 63 -0.25 -12.18 4.69
CA PHE A 63 0.22 -10.96 5.35
C PHE A 63 -0.83 -9.87 5.48
N TYR A 64 -2.09 -10.07 5.07
CA TYR A 64 -3.13 -9.03 5.14
C TYR A 64 -3.32 -8.44 6.55
N ARG A 65 -3.22 -9.28 7.58
CA ARG A 65 -3.31 -8.86 9.00
C ARG A 65 -2.06 -8.14 9.50
N HIS A 66 -0.96 -8.25 8.77
CA HIS A 66 0.36 -7.71 9.07
C HIS A 66 0.71 -6.53 8.14
N ILE A 67 -0.25 -5.96 7.43
CA ILE A 67 -0.06 -4.73 6.66
C ILE A 67 -1.05 -3.69 7.13
N THR A 68 -0.58 -2.44 7.22
CA THR A 68 -1.45 -1.31 7.57
C THR A 68 -1.74 -0.50 6.33
N ILE A 69 -2.98 -0.52 5.87
CA ILE A 69 -3.37 0.17 4.64
C ILE A 69 -3.94 1.54 4.98
N ARG A 70 -3.40 2.59 4.35
CA ARG A 70 -3.86 3.97 4.53
C ARG A 70 -3.91 4.69 3.19
N ASN A 71 -4.86 5.61 3.03
CA ASN A 71 -4.92 6.44 1.82
C ASN A 71 -3.71 7.38 1.76
N ALA A 72 -3.35 7.82 0.55
CA ALA A 72 -2.32 8.84 0.34
C ALA A 72 -2.53 10.13 1.16
N LYS A 73 -3.77 10.58 1.38
CA LYS A 73 -4.07 11.73 2.26
C LYS A 73 -3.63 11.49 3.71
N THR A 74 -3.84 10.28 4.21
CA THR A 74 -3.42 9.89 5.56
C THR A 74 -1.92 9.73 5.64
N PHE A 75 -1.28 9.17 4.60
CA PHE A 75 0.18 9.12 4.49
C PHE A 75 0.80 10.52 4.60
N ASP A 76 0.28 11.48 3.83
CA ASP A 76 0.75 12.86 3.86
C ASP A 76 0.59 13.47 5.25
N LYS A 77 -0.57 13.27 5.89
CA LYS A 77 -0.83 13.76 7.25
C LYS A 77 0.09 13.14 8.30
N ILE A 78 0.40 11.84 8.21
CA ILE A 78 1.40 11.19 9.06
C ILE A 78 2.77 11.86 8.85
N GLY A 79 3.16 12.11 7.60
CA GLY A 79 4.40 12.82 7.27
C GLY A 79 4.45 14.23 7.87
N GLN A 80 3.35 14.98 7.79
CA GLN A 80 3.22 16.31 8.42
C GLN A 80 3.34 16.23 9.94
N MET A 81 2.66 15.28 10.59
CA MET A 81 2.74 15.09 12.05
C MET A 81 4.16 14.72 12.52
N LEU A 82 4.86 13.87 11.76
CA LEU A 82 6.25 13.51 12.03
C LEU A 82 7.22 14.69 11.84
N LYS A 83 6.98 15.54 10.85
CA LYS A 83 7.78 16.76 10.62
C LYS A 83 7.55 17.80 11.70
N ASN A 84 6.29 18.02 12.11
CA ASN A 84 5.96 18.98 13.15
C ASN A 84 6.49 18.56 14.53
N ASN A 85 6.57 17.26 14.82
CA ASN A 85 7.22 16.75 16.05
C ASN A 85 8.75 16.92 16.06
N LYS A 86 9.38 17.18 14.91
CA LYS A 86 10.84 17.35 14.79
C LYS A 86 11.31 18.78 15.03
N GLY A 87 10.41 19.70 15.38
CA GLY A 87 10.68 21.11 15.63
C GLY A 87 10.76 21.53 17.10
N ASP A 88 10.74 20.58 18.04
CA ASP A 88 10.77 20.83 19.50
C ASP A 88 12.06 20.28 20.15
N THR A 89 13.20 20.36 19.46
CA THR A 89 14.51 20.05 20.05
C THR A 89 15.58 21.00 19.55
#